data_AF-A0A7J2JQB8-F1
#
_entry.id   AF-A0A7J2JQB8-F1
#
_cell.length_a   1.000
_cell.length_b   1.000
_cell.length_c   1.000
_cell.angle_alpha   90.00
_cell.angle_beta   90.00
_cell.angle_gamma   90.00
#
_symmetry.space_group_name_H-M   'P 1'
#
loop_
_entity.id
_entity.type
_entity.pdbx_description
1 polymer ?
#
loop_
_entity_poly.entity_id
_entity_poly.type
_entity_poly.pdbx_seq_one_letter_code
_entity_poly.pdbx_strand_id
1 'polypeptide(L)' 'MGERGRAGRDVFQMLVAGVGGQGSVLISHVIADAAIRSGYRVRVGEKFGAAMRGGAVSSHIRMFREG' A
#
# COMPACT_ATOMS: atom_id res chain seq x y z
N MET A 1 -33.02 16.12 4.46
CA MET A 1 -32.47 14.86 3.93
C MET A 1 -31.63 15.22 2.72
N GLY A 2 -30.32 15.36 2.90
CA GLY A 2 -29.43 15.87 1.86
C GLY A 2 -28.09 15.15 1.95
N GLU A 3 -27.98 14.03 1.27
CA GLU A 3 -26.70 13.36 1.03
C GLU A 3 -25.94 14.16 -0.03
N ARG A 4 -25.26 15.23 0.42
CA ARG A 4 -24.26 15.91 -0.40
C ARG A 4 -23.15 14.90 -0.69
N GLY A 5 -23.10 14.41 -1.92
CA GLY A 5 -22.04 13.55 -2.43
C GLY A 5 -20.68 14.18 -2.12
N ARG A 6 -19.88 13.49 -1.29
CA ARG A 6 -18.47 13.80 -1.12
C ARG A 6 -17.84 13.73 -2.51
N ALA A 7 -17.31 14.85 -3.01
CA ALA A 7 -16.33 14.82 -4.10
C ALA A 7 -15.29 13.74 -3.75
N GLY A 8 -15.23 12.72 -4.59
CA GLY A 8 -14.73 11.40 -4.24
C GLY A 8 -13.23 11.45 -3.99
N ARG A 9 -12.81 11.22 -2.74
CA ARG A 9 -11.41 10.91 -2.46
C ARG A 9 -11.12 9.55 -3.06
N ASP A 10 -10.25 9.49 -4.06
CA ASP A 10 -9.77 8.23 -4.61
C ASP A 10 -8.92 7.53 -3.55
N VAL A 11 -9.42 6.41 -3.03
CA VAL A 11 -8.72 5.59 -2.03
C VAL A 11 -8.46 4.21 -2.60
N PHE A 12 -7.19 3.89 -2.83
CA PHE A 12 -6.76 2.56 -3.25
C PHE A 12 -6.06 1.84 -2.11
N GLN A 13 -6.44 0.59 -1.84
CA GLN A 13 -5.77 -0.27 -0.87
C GLN A 13 -5.27 -1.53 -1.56
N MET A 14 -4.00 -1.85 -1.32
CA MET A 14 -3.31 -3.01 -1.90
C MET A 14 -2.63 -3.80 -0.78
N LEU A 15 -2.72 -5.13 -0.87
CA LEU A 15 -2.01 -6.07 -0.02
C LEU A 15 -0.99 -6.81 -0.88
N VAL A 16 0.28 -6.73 -0.51
CA VAL A 16 1.35 -7.54 -1.09
C VAL A 16 1.68 -8.62 -0.09
N ALA A 17 1.50 -9.88 -0.49
CA ALA A 17 1.87 -11.04 0.32
C ALA A 17 2.97 -11.84 -0.40
N GLY A 18 3.88 -12.44 0.36
CA GLY A 18 4.89 -13.32 -0.21
C GLY A 18 5.75 -13.97 0.86
N VAL A 19 6.93 -14.45 0.46
CA VAL A 19 7.88 -15.14 1.34
C VAL A 19 9.05 -14.21 1.67
N GLY A 20 9.48 -14.22 2.93
CA GLY A 20 10.64 -13.46 3.39
C GLY A 20 11.89 -13.73 2.54
N GLY A 21 12.54 -12.66 2.07
CA GLY A 21 13.73 -12.75 1.21
C GLY A 21 13.46 -12.79 -0.29
N GLN A 22 12.19 -12.77 -0.74
CA GLN A 22 11.83 -12.83 -2.18
C GLN A 22 11.45 -11.47 -2.78
N GLY A 23 11.68 -10.37 -2.07
CA GLY A 23 11.46 -9.02 -2.61
C GLY A 23 10.03 -8.48 -2.49
N SER A 24 9.12 -9.15 -1.78
CA SER A 24 7.74 -8.67 -1.53
C SER A 24 7.68 -7.28 -0.88
N VAL A 25 8.69 -6.98 -0.05
CA VAL A 25 8.88 -5.67 0.60
C VAL A 25 9.31 -4.63 -0.43
N LEU A 26 10.31 -4.99 -1.24
CA LEU A 26 10.87 -4.11 -2.26
C LEU A 26 9.79 -3.68 -3.25
N ILE A 27 8.96 -4.63 -3.72
CA ILE A 27 7.90 -4.30 -4.68
C ILE A 27 6.84 -3.39 -4.06
N SER A 28 6.53 -3.52 -2.77
CA SER A 28 5.62 -2.58 -2.10
C SER A 28 6.16 -1.15 -2.05
N HIS A 29 7.47 -0.97 -1.86
CA HIS A 29 8.11 0.35 -1.92
C HIS A 29 8.16 0.92 -3.34
N VAL A 30 8.44 0.08 -4.35
CA VAL A 30 8.42 0.50 -5.76
C VAL A 30 7.04 1.00 -6.19
N ILE A 31 5.97 0.29 -5.81
CA ILE A 31 4.59 0.70 -6.10
C ILE A 31 4.25 1.99 -5.35
N ALA A 32 4.68 2.12 -4.09
CA ALA A 32 4.46 3.33 -3.32
C ALA A 32 5.16 4.55 -3.95
N ASP A 33 6.41 4.41 -4.37
CA ASP A 33 7.17 5.48 -5.04
C ASP A 33 6.51 5.90 -6.36
N ALA A 34 6.11 4.94 -7.19
CA ALA A 34 5.39 5.21 -8.43
C ALA A 34 4.07 5.96 -8.20
N ALA A 35 3.33 5.59 -7.15
CA ALA A 35 2.09 6.26 -6.77
C ALA A 35 2.35 7.68 -6.24
N ILE A 36 3.40 7.90 -5.44
CA ILE A 36 3.82 9.24 -4.99
C ILE A 36 4.16 10.13 -6.19
N ARG A 37 4.95 9.62 -7.14
CA ARG A 37 5.29 10.32 -8.39
C ARG A 37 4.08 10.63 -9.26
N SER A 38 3.01 9.85 -9.14
CA SER A 38 1.73 10.07 -9.83
C SER A 38 0.77 11.01 -9.10
N GLY A 39 1.21 11.63 -7.99
CA GLY A 39 0.43 12.59 -7.22
C GLY A 39 -0.46 11.98 -6.13
N TYR A 40 -0.31 10.69 -5.81
CA TYR A 40 -1.02 10.05 -4.70
C TYR A 40 -0.25 10.24 -3.38
N ARG A 41 -0.99 10.43 -2.30
CA ARG A 41 -0.46 10.31 -0.93
C ARG A 41 -0.47 8.84 -0.54
N VAL A 42 0.68 8.25 -0.27
CA VAL A 42 0.80 6.83 0.05
C VAL A 42 1.15 6.60 1.53
N ARG A 43 0.59 5.56 2.13
CA ARG A 43 0.96 5.01 3.44
C ARG A 43 1.22 3.53 3.28
N VAL A 44 2.44 3.10 3.56
CA VAL A 44 2.82 1.69 3.59
C VAL A 44 2.89 1.25 5.05
N GLY A 45 2.32 0.09 5.36
CA GLY A 45 2.35 -0.53 6.68
C GLY A 45 2.71 -2.00 6.54
N GLU A 46 3.77 -2.39 7.23
CA GLU A 46 4.42 -3.68 6.97
C GLU A 46 4.44 -4.55 8.21
N LYS A 47 4.22 -5.86 8.06
CA LYS A 47 4.32 -6.84 9.14
C LYS A 47 5.35 -7.89 8.76
N PHE A 48 6.57 -7.74 9.28
CA PHE A 48 7.70 -8.62 8.91
C PHE A 48 8.26 -9.48 10.03
N GLY A 49 8.15 -9.07 11.30
CA GLY A 49 8.53 -9.86 12.48
C GLY A 49 9.78 -10.73 12.31
N ALA A 50 9.76 -11.93 12.90
CA ALA A 50 10.78 -12.97 12.68
C ALA A 50 10.55 -13.79 11.39
N ALA A 51 9.55 -13.44 10.57
CA ALA A 51 9.12 -14.22 9.40
C ALA A 51 10.01 -14.01 8.16
N MET A 52 11.02 -13.15 8.22
CA MET A 52 11.92 -12.89 7.09
C MET A 52 12.84 -14.06 6.71
N ARG A 53 12.89 -15.14 7.51
CA ARG A 53 13.58 -16.40 7.19
C ARG A 53 12.58 -17.45 6.69
N GLY A 54 12.10 -17.30 5.45
CA GLY A 54 11.21 -18.28 4.81
C GLY A 54 9.76 -18.30 5.31
N GLY A 55 9.37 -17.35 6.16
CA GLY A 55 8.00 -17.18 6.62
C GLY A 55 7.16 -16.28 5.70
N ALA A 56 5.84 -16.30 5.91
CA ALA A 56 4.92 -15.43 5.21
C ALA A 56 5.09 -13.98 5.66
N VAL A 57 5.24 -13.08 4.70
CA VAL A 57 5.34 -11.63 4.91
C VAL A 57 4.18 -10.93 4.21
N SER A 58 3.72 -9.82 4.78
CA SER A 58 2.72 -8.98 4.14
C SER A 58 3.00 -7.48 4.32
N SER A 59 2.74 -6.74 3.25
CA SER A 59 2.84 -5.28 3.18
C SER A 59 1.49 -4.70 2.72
N HIS A 60 0.96 -3.76 3.50
CA HIS A 60 -0.28 -3.05 3.19
C HIS A 60 0.07 -1.68 2.63
N ILE A 61 -0.43 -1.35 1.44
CA ILE A 61 -0.24 -0.06 0.80
C ILE A 61 -1.59 0.63 0.70
N ARG A 62 -1.68 1.87 1.19
CA ARG A 62 -2.87 2.71 1.04
C ARG A 62 -2.51 3.98 0.29
N MET A 63 -3.18 4.25 -0.81
CA MET A 63 -2.96 5.39 -1.67
C MET A 63 -4.22 6.27 -1.62
N PHE A 64 -4.03 7.58 -1.50
CA PHE A 64 -5.10 8.55 -1.40
C PHE A 64 -4.82 9.69 -2.37
N ARG A 65 -5.78 10.03 -3.23
CA ARG A 65 -5.73 11.24 -4.04
C ARG A 65 -6.98 12.08 -3.78
N GLU A 66 -6.77 13.38 -3.69
CA GLU A 66 -7.85 14.35 -3.65
C GLU A 66 -8.11 14.70 -5.12
N GLY A 67 -9.33 14.38 -5.57
CA GLY A 67 -9.78 14.60 -6.94
C GLY A 67 -10.23 16.03 -7.18
#